data_AF-A0A6A4GCC7-F1
#
_entry.id   AF-A0A6A4GCC7-F1
#
_cell.length_a   1.000
_cell.length_b   1.000
_cell.length_c   1.000
_cell.angle_alpha   90.00
_cell.angle_beta   90.00
_cell.angle_gamma   90.00
#
_symmetry.space_group_name_H-M   'P 1'
#
loop_
_entity.id
_entity.type
_entity.pdbx_description
1 polymer ?
#
loop_
_entity_poly.entity_id
_entity_poly.type
_entity_poly.pdbx_seq_one_letter_code
_entity_poly.pdbx_strand_id
1 'polypeptide(L)' 'VWPLYYEVIQNPISMAQIRNMMLAGPSRGYATLQEFVDAWRLLFSNARTFNEPGSQIYCAADDLEKVFN' A
#
# COMPACT_ATOMS: atom_id res chain seq x y z
N VAL A 1 -4.87 8.04 -16.71
CA VAL A 1 -3.62 7.95 -15.91
C VAL A 1 -3.46 9.28 -15.21
N TRP A 2 -3.28 9.32 -13.89
CA TRP A 2 -2.99 10.56 -13.17
C TRP A 2 -1.47 10.76 -13.21
N PRO A 3 -0.91 11.59 -14.10
CA PRO A 3 0.54 11.65 -14.33
C PRO A 3 1.28 12.07 -13.05
N LEU A 4 0.70 13.03 -12.33
CA LEU A 4 1.15 13.51 -11.02
C LEU A 4 1.29 12.40 -9.97
N TYR A 5 0.50 11.32 -10.05
CA TYR A 5 0.59 10.23 -9.07
C TYR A 5 1.97 9.57 -9.10
N TYR A 6 2.47 9.28 -10.31
CA TYR A 6 3.76 8.62 -10.47
C TYR A 6 4.95 9.60 -10.36
N GLU A 7 4.70 10.90 -10.36
CA GLU A 7 5.71 11.92 -10.04
C GLU A 7 5.88 12.08 -8.52
N VAL A 8 4.77 12.00 -7.77
CA VAL A 8 4.77 12.15 -6.30
C VAL A 8 5.11 10.84 -5.60
N ILE A 9 4.51 9.72 -6.01
CA ILE A 9 4.65 8.42 -5.35
C ILE A 9 5.79 7.62 -5.95
N GLN A 10 6.89 7.54 -5.20
CA GLN A 10 8.13 6.89 -5.64
C GLN A 10 8.03 5.36 -5.73
N ASN A 11 7.23 4.74 -4.85
CA ASN A 11 7.06 3.29 -4.80
C ASN A 11 5.57 2.93 -4.92
N PRO A 12 4.97 2.99 -6.13
CA PRO A 12 3.58 2.65 -6.32
C PRO A 12 3.29 1.20 -5.92
N ILE A 13 2.20 0.98 -5.19
CA ILE A 13 1.74 -0.34 -4.79
C ILE A 13 0.22 -0.39 -4.80
N SER A 14 -0.32 -1.60 -4.93
CA SER A 14 -1.76 -1.87 -4.91
C SER A 14 -2.04 -3.15 -4.12
N MET A 15 -3.27 -3.28 -3.60
CA MET A 15 -3.71 -4.51 -2.94
C MET A 15 -3.59 -5.74 -3.84
N ALA A 16 -3.77 -5.58 -5.16
CA ALA A 16 -3.60 -6.67 -6.13
C ALA A 16 -2.15 -7.14 -6.20
N GLN A 17 -1.18 -6.22 -6.23
CA GLN A 17 0.24 -6.56 -6.16
C GLN A 17 0.58 -7.27 -4.85
N ILE A 18 0.10 -6.75 -3.71
CA ILE A 18 0.33 -7.36 -2.39
C ILE A 18 -0.22 -8.80 -2.35
N ARG A 19 -1.46 -8.99 -2.80
CA ARG A 19 -2.08 -10.32 -2.89
C ARG A 19 -1.28 -11.24 -3.80
N ASN A 20 -0.85 -10.78 -4.97
CA ASN A 20 -0.11 -11.61 -5.92
C ASN A 20 1.25 -12.03 -5.36
N MET A 21 1.96 -11.13 -4.68
CA MET A 21 3.23 -11.43 -4.02
C MET A 21 3.04 -12.40 -2.85
N MET A 22 1.98 -12.25 -2.05
CA MET A 22 1.64 -13.23 -1.02
C MET A 22 1.39 -14.62 -1.61
N LEU A 23 0.58 -14.72 -2.68
CA LEU A 23 0.25 -15.98 -3.34
C LEU A 23 1.44 -16.62 -4.08
N ALA A 24 2.43 -15.84 -4.48
CA ALA A 24 3.65 -16.34 -5.10
C ALA A 24 4.52 -17.18 -4.13
N GLY A 25 4.28 -17.04 -2.82
CA GLY A 25 4.96 -17.76 -1.75
C GLY A 25 6.40 -17.25 -1.49
N PRO A 26 7.06 -17.72 -0.43
CA PRO A 26 8.32 -17.12 0.06
C PRO A 26 9.50 -17.16 -0.93
N SER A 27 9.45 -18.01 -1.95
CA SER A 27 10.53 -18.12 -2.95
C SER A 27 10.48 -17.06 -4.06
N ARG A 28 9.32 -16.42 -4.27
CA ARG A 28 9.10 -15.42 -5.33
C ARG A 28 8.35 -14.17 -4.84
N GLY A 29 7.77 -14.24 -3.66
CA GLY A 29 6.94 -13.25 -3.02
C GLY A 29 7.63 -12.62 -1.81
N TYR A 30 6.85 -12.42 -0.74
CA TYR A 30 7.36 -11.99 0.56
C TYR A 30 8.06 -13.16 1.27
N ALA A 31 9.37 -13.03 1.50
CA ALA A 31 10.17 -14.02 2.19
C ALA A 31 9.89 -14.04 3.70
N THR A 32 9.47 -12.90 4.25
CA THR A 32 9.14 -12.74 5.66
C THR A 32 7.76 -12.11 5.86
N LEU A 33 7.15 -12.34 7.04
CA LEU A 33 5.93 -11.64 7.42
C LEU A 33 6.14 -10.12 7.48
N GLN A 34 7.34 -9.67 7.86
CA GLN A 34 7.66 -8.25 7.95
C GLN A 34 7.58 -7.58 6.57
N GLU A 35 8.07 -8.21 5.51
CA GLU A 35 7.97 -7.67 4.14
C GLU A 35 6.52 -7.54 3.67
N PHE A 36 5.66 -8.50 4.03
CA PHE A 36 4.21 -8.41 3.76
C PHE A 36 3.57 -7.25 4.53
N VAL A 37 3.91 -7.08 5.81
CA VAL A 37 3.45 -5.97 6.65
C VAL A 37 3.90 -4.62 6.11
N ASP A 38 5.16 -4.51 5.70
CA ASP A 38 5.73 -3.27 5.16
C ASP A 38 5.07 -2.88 3.84
N ALA A 39 4.65 -3.85 3.03
CA ALA A 39 3.91 -3.59 1.80
C ALA A 39 2.53 -2.96 2.07
N TRP A 40 1.81 -3.41 3.10
CA TRP A 40 0.55 -2.79 3.53
C TRP A 40 0.77 -1.39 4.10
N ARG A 41 1.78 -1.21 4.95
CA ARG A 41 2.15 0.11 5.48
C ARG A 41 2.52 1.10 4.37
N LEU A 42 3.22 0.64 3.34
CA LEU A 42 3.54 1.44 2.15
C LEU A 42 2.26 1.83 1.39
N LEU A 43 1.30 0.93 1.24
CA LEU A 43 0.01 1.24 0.60
C LEU A 43 -0.74 2.36 1.35
N PHE A 44 -0.83 2.26 2.68
CA PHE A 44 -1.49 3.29 3.50
C PHE A 44 -0.73 4.62 3.45
N SER A 45 0.60 4.57 3.53
CA SER A 45 1.46 5.75 3.41
C SER A 45 1.27 6.46 2.08
N ASN A 46 1.33 5.74 0.96
CA ASN A 46 1.14 6.30 -0.38
C ASN A 46 -0.26 6.92 -0.55
N ALA A 47 -1.29 6.28 0.01
CA ALA A 47 -2.64 6.82 -0.01
C ALA A 47 -2.71 8.17 0.72
N ARG A 48 -2.07 8.30 1.89
CA ARG A 48 -2.02 9.57 2.63
C ARG A 48 -1.10 10.62 2.03
N THR A 49 -0.01 10.21 1.38
CA THR A 49 0.93 11.14 0.72
C THR A 49 0.29 11.79 -0.50
N PHE A 50 -0.49 11.04 -1.29
CA PHE A 50 -1.05 11.57 -2.52
C PHE A 50 -2.38 12.31 -2.33
N ASN A 51 -3.21 11.86 -1.39
CA ASN A 51 -4.57 12.37 -1.24
C ASN A 51 -4.66 13.37 -0.09
N GLU A 52 -5.47 14.41 -0.28
CA GLU A 52 -5.68 15.45 0.73
C GLU A 52 -6.16 14.86 2.08
N PRO A 53 -5.65 15.37 3.23
CA PRO A 53 -6.18 15.01 4.54
C PRO A 53 -7.70 15.18 4.63
N GLY A 54 -8.39 14.17 5.15
CA GLY A 54 -9.86 14.15 5.25
C GLY A 54 -10.60 13.77 3.96
N SER A 55 -9.88 13.56 2.84
CA SER A 55 -10.48 12.94 1.65
C SER A 55 -10.90 11.50 1.92
N GLN A 56 -11.83 10.98 1.12
CA GLN A 56 -12.33 9.60 1.26
C GLN A 56 -11.20 8.56 1.22
N ILE A 57 -10.20 8.74 0.35
CA ILE A 57 -9.09 7.80 0.21
C ILE A 57 -8.12 7.90 1.40
N TYR A 58 -7.87 9.10 1.90
CA TYR A 58 -7.06 9.31 3.11
C TYR A 58 -7.71 8.62 4.31
N CYS A 59 -9.00 8.88 4.57
CA CYS A 59 -9.72 8.26 5.69
C CYS A 59 -9.80 6.73 5.55
N ALA A 60 -9.98 6.21 4.34
CA ALA A 60 -9.95 4.77 4.10
C ALA A 60 -8.58 4.16 4.45
N ALA A 61 -7.47 4.86 4.18
CA ALA A 61 -6.14 4.39 4.60
C ALA A 61 -6.02 4.30 6.12
N ASP A 62 -6.52 5.31 6.85
CA ASP A 62 -6.51 5.31 8.32
C ASP A 62 -7.38 4.18 8.90
N ASP A 63 -8.58 3.97 8.36
CA ASP A 63 -9.49 2.95 8.86
C ASP A 63 -8.99 1.53 8.56
N LEU A 64 -8.41 1.30 7.38
CA LEU A 64 -7.78 0.02 7.05
C LEU A 64 -6.55 -0.24 7.92
N GLU A 65 -5.71 0.77 8.16
CA GLU A 65 -4.53 0.61 9.02
C GLU A 65 -4.91 0.32 10.47
N LYS A 66 -5.99 0.91 11.00
CA LYS A 66 -6.52 0.55 12.33
C LYS A 66 -6.94 -0.92 12.44
N VAL A 67 -7.56 -1.47 11.39
CA VAL A 67 -7.96 -2.89 11.35
C VAL A 67 -6.76 -3.81 11.14
N PHE A 68 -5.70 -3.31 10.50
CA PHE A 68 -4.50 -4.07 10.19
C PHE A 68 -3.56 -4.25 11.39
N ASN A 69 -3.55 -3.30 12.33
CA ASN A 69 -2.77 -3.36 13.58
C ASN A 69 -3.39 -4.29 14.61
#